data_AF-E3JZ63-F1
#
_entry.id   AF-E3JZ63-F1
#
_cell.length_a   1.000
_cell.length_b   1.000
_cell.length_c   1.000
_cell.angle_alpha   90.00
_cell.angle_beta   90.00
_cell.angle_gamma   90.00
#
_symmetry.space_group_name_H-M   'P 1'
#
loop_
_entity.id
_entity.type
_entity.pdbx_description
1 polymer ?
#
loop_
_entity_poly.entity_id
_entity_poly.type
_entity_poly.pdbx_seq_one_letter_code
_entity_poly.pdbx_strand_id
1 'polypeptide(L)'
;MQGWEKEIMGQTAKRLCECEPFIVGQNNKTSELSILNVGFGLGIIGSFFQQYHPARHVIIEPHPDVLQFITERGWPNKPGVHIYPGRWQDFLVDVQESKIQANFDVIYWDTFSEGYRSLKGFFNNMSDRLSGSEARFSWFHGLGATLRTLYDIYREMAGMEMREAGPKSRGWR
;
A
#
# COMPACT_ATOMS: atom_id res chain seq x y z
N MET A 1 2.98 -3.15 20.39
CA MET A 1 3.02 -3.69 19.02
C MET A 1 3.40 -5.15 19.12
N GLN A 2 2.58 -6.05 18.60
CA GLN A 2 2.80 -7.48 18.79
C GLN A 2 3.72 -8.02 17.69
N GLY A 3 4.66 -8.92 18.02
CA GLY A 3 5.67 -9.41 17.07
C GLY A 3 5.11 -10.06 15.80
N TRP A 4 3.87 -10.55 15.85
CA TRP A 4 3.20 -11.24 14.74
C TRP A 4 2.88 -10.33 13.55
N GLU A 5 2.66 -9.03 13.76
CA GLU A 5 2.34 -8.08 12.66
C GLU A 5 3.51 -7.95 11.68
N LYS A 6 4.75 -7.97 12.21
CA LYS A 6 5.97 -7.87 11.39
C LYS A 6 6.14 -9.06 10.46
N GLU A 7 5.82 -10.27 10.92
CA GLU A 7 5.96 -11.47 10.10
C GLU A 7 4.98 -11.46 8.94
N ILE A 8 3.71 -11.12 9.20
CA ILE A 8 2.68 -10.99 8.16
C ILE A 8 3.05 -9.90 7.16
N MET A 9 3.43 -8.70 7.64
CA MET A 9 3.83 -7.60 6.76
C MET A 9 5.05 -7.95 5.91
N GLY A 10 6.02 -8.69 6.47
CA GLY A 10 7.17 -9.19 5.72
C GLY A 10 6.78 -10.15 4.59
N GLN A 11 5.92 -11.13 4.89
CA GLN A 11 5.41 -12.06 3.87
C GLN A 11 4.55 -11.35 2.82
N THR A 12 3.79 -10.33 3.21
CA THR A 12 3.00 -9.51 2.28
C THR A 12 3.90 -8.73 1.33
N ALA A 13 4.89 -8.01 1.85
CA ALA A 13 5.87 -7.29 1.03
C ALA A 13 6.60 -8.26 0.08
N LYS A 14 7.00 -9.43 0.59
CA LYS A 14 7.59 -10.50 -0.21
C LYS A 14 6.72 -10.89 -1.40
N ARG A 15 5.43 -11.18 -1.17
CA ARG A 15 4.50 -11.58 -2.25
C ARG A 15 4.21 -10.45 -3.23
N LEU A 16 4.24 -9.20 -2.78
CA LEU A 16 3.99 -8.05 -3.64
C LEU A 16 5.21 -7.74 -4.52
N CYS A 17 6.42 -7.89 -3.99
CA CYS A 17 7.65 -7.47 -4.68
C CYS A 17 8.44 -8.62 -5.34
N GLU A 18 8.40 -9.86 -4.84
CA GLU A 18 9.18 -11.00 -5.36
C GLU A 18 8.45 -11.84 -6.41
N CYS A 19 7.81 -11.21 -7.38
CA CYS A 19 7.26 -11.97 -8.51
C CYS A 19 7.59 -11.27 -9.81
N GLU A 20 7.75 -12.07 -10.85
CA GLU A 20 7.90 -11.61 -12.23
C GLU A 20 6.87 -10.53 -12.56
N PRO A 21 7.25 -9.44 -13.25
CA PRO A 21 8.55 -9.18 -13.90
C PRO A 21 9.59 -8.46 -13.01
N PHE A 22 9.29 -8.22 -11.73
CA PHE A 22 10.16 -7.42 -10.84
C PHE A 22 11.34 -8.21 -10.24
N ILE A 23 11.41 -9.53 -10.52
CA ILE A 23 12.58 -10.36 -10.19
C ILE A 23 13.66 -10.10 -11.24
N VAL A 24 14.58 -9.19 -10.94
CA VAL A 24 15.87 -9.17 -11.65
C VAL A 24 16.83 -10.04 -10.84
N GLY A 25 17.30 -11.13 -11.47
CA GLY A 25 18.33 -12.02 -10.91
C GLY A 25 19.55 -11.23 -10.40
N GLN A 26 20.42 -11.90 -9.64
CA GLN A 26 21.50 -11.41 -8.77
C GLN A 26 22.43 -10.25 -9.22
N ASN A 27 22.21 -9.60 -10.36
CA ASN A 27 22.93 -8.42 -10.84
C ASN A 27 21.98 -7.21 -11.02
N ASN A 28 21.76 -6.45 -9.95
CA ASN A 28 21.58 -4.98 -9.94
C ASN A 28 20.69 -4.32 -11.03
N LYS A 29 19.35 -4.48 -10.96
CA LYS A 29 18.42 -3.43 -11.43
C LYS A 29 16.96 -3.66 -10.99
N THR A 30 16.51 -3.03 -9.89
CA THR A 30 15.08 -2.78 -9.59
C THR A 30 14.65 -1.41 -10.12
N SER A 31 15.15 -1.01 -11.30
CA SER A 31 15.13 0.40 -11.76
C SER A 31 13.75 1.01 -12.02
N GLU A 32 12.67 0.24 -11.91
CA GLU A 32 11.32 0.73 -12.24
C GLU A 32 10.28 0.48 -11.15
N LEU A 33 10.60 -0.26 -10.07
CA LEU A 33 9.61 -0.62 -9.06
C LEU A 33 9.03 0.63 -8.39
N SER A 34 7.74 0.87 -8.63
CA SER A 34 6.97 2.01 -8.14
C SER A 34 5.91 1.54 -7.14
N ILE A 35 6.05 2.00 -5.89
CA ILE A 35 5.21 1.58 -4.76
C ILE A 35 4.43 2.77 -4.22
N LEU A 36 3.14 2.58 -3.96
CA LEU A 36 2.28 3.49 -3.22
C LEU A 36 1.85 2.85 -1.90
N ASN A 37 2.22 3.48 -0.78
CA ASN A 37 1.75 3.10 0.54
C ASN A 37 0.75 4.16 1.06
N VAL A 38 -0.49 3.75 1.29
CA VAL A 38 -1.57 4.62 1.78
C VAL A 38 -1.73 4.43 3.28
N GLY A 39 -1.23 5.39 4.05
CA GLY A 39 -1.07 5.30 5.50
C GLY A 39 0.35 4.85 5.87
N PHE A 40 1.05 5.67 6.66
CA PHE A 40 2.39 5.32 7.12
C PHE A 40 2.36 4.46 8.39
N GLY A 41 1.48 4.81 9.32
CA GLY A 41 1.40 4.18 10.63
C GLY A 41 2.75 4.24 11.37
N LEU A 42 3.35 3.08 11.60
CA LEU A 42 4.66 2.95 12.26
C LEU A 42 5.81 2.68 11.28
N GLY A 43 5.55 2.71 9.96
CA GLY A 43 6.55 2.49 8.92
C GLY A 43 7.06 1.05 8.81
N ILE A 44 6.32 0.06 9.34
CA ILE A 44 6.73 -1.35 9.33
C ILE A 44 6.73 -1.91 7.91
N ILE A 45 5.57 -1.91 7.25
CA ILE A 45 5.44 -2.43 5.88
C ILE A 45 6.34 -1.66 4.91
N GLY A 46 6.38 -0.33 5.03
CA GLY A 46 7.26 0.50 4.22
C GLY A 46 8.73 0.13 4.39
N SER A 47 9.15 -0.29 5.59
CA SER A 47 10.55 -0.72 5.82
C SER A 47 10.86 -2.01 5.08
N PHE A 48 9.89 -2.93 4.96
CA PHE A 48 10.05 -4.12 4.12
C PHE A 48 10.08 -3.76 2.64
N PHE A 49 9.21 -2.86 2.17
CA PHE A 49 9.26 -2.37 0.79
C PHE A 49 10.62 -1.74 0.44
N GLN A 50 11.22 -0.99 1.36
CA GLN A 50 12.53 -0.38 1.15
C GLN A 50 13.68 -1.38 1.01
N GLN A 51 13.52 -2.63 1.44
CA GLN A 51 14.52 -3.69 1.20
C GLN A 51 14.61 -4.10 -0.27
N TYR A 52 13.57 -3.82 -1.06
CA TYR A 52 13.54 -4.08 -2.50
C TYR A 52 14.04 -2.91 -3.34
N HIS A 53 14.59 -1.86 -2.69
CA HIS A 53 15.16 -0.69 -3.36
C HIS A 53 14.26 -0.12 -4.48
N PRO A 54 13.00 0.25 -4.17
CA PRO A 54 12.08 0.79 -5.17
C PRO A 54 12.64 2.08 -5.76
N ALA A 55 12.49 2.24 -7.08
CA ALA A 55 12.83 3.50 -7.75
C ALA A 55 11.96 4.66 -7.27
N ARG A 56 10.70 4.34 -6.92
CA ARG A 56 9.72 5.28 -6.39
C ARG A 56 8.90 4.62 -5.29
N HIS A 57 8.82 5.26 -4.12
CA HIS A 57 8.04 4.81 -2.98
C HIS A 57 7.28 6.00 -2.39
N VAL A 58 6.04 6.16 -2.82
CA VAL A 58 5.17 7.24 -2.36
C VAL A 58 4.43 6.80 -1.11
N ILE A 59 4.42 7.65 -0.09
CA ILE A 59 3.74 7.40 1.18
C ILE A 59 2.75 8.54 1.43
N ILE A 60 1.46 8.21 1.51
CA ILE A 60 0.40 9.16 1.85
C ILE A 60 0.18 9.12 3.36
N GLU A 61 0.29 10.28 4.02
CA GLU A 61 0.01 10.40 5.45
C GLU A 61 -0.58 11.78 5.79
N PRO A 62 -1.82 11.84 6.33
CA PRO A 62 -2.42 13.12 6.72
C PRO A 62 -2.10 13.56 8.15
N HIS A 63 -1.72 12.66 9.07
CA HIS A 63 -1.67 13.01 10.49
C HIS A 63 -0.37 13.76 10.86
N PRO A 64 -0.45 14.97 11.44
CA PRO A 64 0.73 15.79 11.76
C PRO A 64 1.77 15.07 12.62
N ASP A 65 1.33 14.39 13.69
CA ASP A 65 2.25 13.64 14.58
C ASP A 65 2.98 12.52 13.84
N VAL A 66 2.32 11.86 12.88
CA VAL A 66 2.93 10.79 12.09
C VAL A 66 3.90 11.39 11.07
N LEU A 67 3.57 12.53 10.46
CA LEU A 67 4.49 13.27 9.58
C LEU A 67 5.75 13.76 10.31
N GLN A 68 5.59 14.22 11.56
CA GLN A 68 6.72 14.54 12.42
C GLN A 68 7.56 13.29 12.68
N PHE A 69 6.93 12.17 13.06
CA PHE A 69 7.61 10.90 13.29
C PHE A 69 8.35 10.37 12.04
N ILE A 70 7.76 10.48 10.85
CA ILE A 70 8.38 10.17 9.55
C ILE A 70 9.68 10.97 9.39
N THR A 71 9.62 12.27 9.68
CA THR A 71 10.73 13.21 9.55
C THR A 71 11.85 12.89 10.54
N GLU A 72 11.52 12.70 11.82
CA GLU A 72 12.46 12.33 12.88
C GLU A 72 13.18 11.00 12.61
N ARG A 73 12.49 10.06 11.95
CA ARG A 73 13.03 8.77 11.52
C ARG A 73 13.85 8.84 10.22
N GLY A 74 13.98 10.01 9.61
CA GLY A 74 14.79 10.24 8.41
C GLY A 74 14.22 9.61 7.13
N TRP A 75 12.92 9.34 7.08
CA TRP A 75 12.28 8.76 5.88
C TRP A 75 12.41 9.60 4.63
N PRO A 76 12.28 10.94 4.66
CA PRO A 76 12.47 11.77 3.48
C PRO A 76 13.86 11.64 2.84
N ASN A 77 14.86 11.17 3.59
CA ASN A 77 16.22 11.00 3.11
C ASN A 77 16.48 9.60 2.52
N LYS A 78 15.50 8.69 2.56
CA LYS A 78 15.65 7.35 2.00
C LYS A 78 15.53 7.37 0.47
N PRO A 79 16.31 6.55 -0.26
CA PRO A 79 16.23 6.50 -1.71
C PRO A 79 14.82 6.18 -2.24
N GLY A 80 14.38 6.96 -3.22
CA GLY A 80 13.08 6.79 -3.87
C GLY A 80 11.87 7.16 -3.02
N VAL A 81 12.04 7.53 -1.74
CA VAL A 81 10.91 7.86 -0.86
C VAL A 81 10.37 9.26 -1.15
N HIS A 82 9.06 9.34 -1.33
CA HIS A 82 8.32 10.59 -1.48
C HIS A 82 7.16 10.61 -0.49
N ILE A 83 7.13 11.62 0.38
CA ILE A 83 6.05 11.78 1.35
C ILE A 83 5.00 12.74 0.78
N TYR A 84 3.74 12.32 0.77
CA TYR A 84 2.59 13.16 0.45
C TYR A 84 1.85 13.51 1.76
N PRO A 85 2.02 14.73 2.29
CA PRO A 85 1.41 15.16 3.54
C PRO A 85 -0.05 15.58 3.31
N GLY A 86 -0.95 14.61 3.27
CA GLY A 86 -2.35 14.86 2.96
C GLY A 86 -3.19 13.59 2.99
N ARG A 87 -4.50 13.74 2.75
CA ARG A 87 -5.39 12.59 2.71
C ARG A 87 -5.29 11.91 1.36
N TRP A 88 -5.64 10.63 1.31
CA TRP A 88 -5.63 9.90 0.05
C TRP A 88 -6.61 10.50 -0.96
N GLN A 89 -7.73 11.09 -0.53
CA GLN A 89 -8.67 11.77 -1.42
C GLN A 89 -8.02 12.96 -2.15
N ASP A 90 -7.22 13.75 -1.43
CA ASP A 90 -6.52 14.90 -2.00
C ASP A 90 -5.43 14.41 -2.98
N PHE A 91 -4.74 13.32 -2.63
CA PHE A 91 -3.81 12.65 -3.53
C PHE A 91 -4.49 12.19 -4.82
N LEU A 92 -5.73 11.70 -4.75
CA LEU A 92 -6.46 11.29 -5.96
C LEU A 92 -6.72 12.45 -6.91
N VAL A 93 -7.08 13.61 -6.35
CA VAL A 93 -7.29 14.84 -7.12
C VAL A 93 -5.99 15.27 -7.76
N ASP A 94 -4.87 15.27 -7.02
CA ASP A 94 -3.57 15.65 -7.57
C ASP A 94 -3.07 14.69 -8.66
N VAL A 95 -3.38 13.39 -8.56
CA VAL A 95 -3.13 12.42 -9.64
C VAL A 95 -3.98 12.72 -10.87
N GLN A 96 -5.27 13.01 -10.70
CA GLN A 96 -6.19 13.35 -11.79
C GLN A 96 -5.77 14.64 -12.51
N GLU A 97 -5.28 15.62 -11.77
CA GLU A 97 -4.74 16.88 -12.28
C GLU A 97 -3.32 16.74 -12.84
N SER A 98 -2.78 15.53 -12.93
CA SER A 98 -1.43 15.22 -13.42
C SER A 98 -0.29 15.90 -12.65
N LYS A 99 -0.54 16.36 -11.41
CA LYS A 99 0.49 16.87 -10.50
C LYS A 99 1.35 15.75 -9.94
N ILE A 100 0.75 14.57 -9.78
CA ILE A 100 1.44 13.36 -9.34
C ILE A 100 1.29 12.29 -10.42
N GLN A 101 2.41 11.72 -10.85
CA GLN A 101 2.41 10.64 -11.81
C GLN A 101 1.71 9.40 -11.21
N ALA A 102 0.72 8.86 -11.93
CA ALA A 102 0.09 7.56 -11.62
C ALA A 102 1.03 6.38 -11.97
N ASN A 103 0.49 5.18 -12.15
CA ASN A 103 1.21 3.96 -12.55
C ASN A 103 2.12 3.39 -11.45
N PHE A 104 1.49 2.85 -10.42
CA PHE A 104 2.16 2.08 -9.37
C PHE A 104 2.09 0.59 -9.68
N ASP A 105 3.21 -0.10 -9.48
CA ASP A 105 3.32 -1.56 -9.58
C ASP A 105 2.80 -2.24 -8.33
N VAL A 106 2.96 -1.60 -7.18
CA VAL A 106 2.44 -2.07 -5.90
C VAL A 106 1.70 -0.94 -5.22
N ILE A 107 0.45 -1.21 -4.86
CA ILE A 107 -0.33 -0.34 -3.99
C ILE A 107 -0.64 -1.10 -2.70
N TYR A 108 -0.33 -0.50 -1.56
CA TYR A 108 -0.61 -1.05 -0.25
C TYR A 108 -1.48 -0.08 0.55
N TRP A 109 -2.63 -0.55 1.03
CA TRP A 109 -3.52 0.23 1.88
C TRP A 109 -3.39 -0.19 3.34
N ASP A 110 -2.94 0.71 4.20
CA ASP A 110 -2.71 0.48 5.63
C ASP A 110 -3.09 1.72 6.46
N THR A 111 -4.33 2.18 6.28
CA THR A 111 -4.84 3.33 7.01
C THR A 111 -5.40 2.91 8.37
N PHE A 112 -5.03 3.65 9.41
CA PHE A 112 -5.62 3.51 10.73
C PHE A 112 -6.90 4.34 10.83
N SER A 113 -7.95 3.81 11.46
CA SER A 113 -9.24 4.48 11.71
C SER A 113 -10.12 4.80 10.50
N GLU A 114 -9.80 4.33 9.30
CA GLU A 114 -10.71 4.42 8.15
C GLU A 114 -11.74 3.29 8.16
N GLY A 115 -12.99 3.64 7.86
CA GLY A 115 -14.09 2.68 7.79
C GLY A 115 -14.17 1.96 6.45
N TYR A 116 -15.02 0.93 6.39
CA TYR A 116 -15.27 0.15 5.16
C TYR A 116 -15.68 1.02 3.95
N ARG A 117 -16.45 2.09 4.18
CA ARG A 117 -16.88 3.01 3.09
C ARG A 117 -15.69 3.69 2.42
N SER A 118 -14.68 4.09 3.18
CA SER A 118 -13.46 4.70 2.65
C SER A 118 -12.64 3.68 1.86
N LEU A 119 -12.52 2.46 2.39
CA LEU A 119 -11.85 1.36 1.68
C LEU A 119 -12.52 1.06 0.33
N LYS A 120 -13.86 0.92 0.31
CA LYS A 120 -14.63 0.75 -0.93
C LYS A 120 -14.46 1.93 -1.89
N GLY A 121 -14.51 3.16 -1.36
CA GLY A 121 -14.28 4.37 -2.13
C GLY A 121 -12.90 4.37 -2.80
N PHE A 122 -11.87 3.91 -2.10
CA PHE A 122 -10.54 3.77 -2.68
C PHE A 122 -10.48 2.69 -3.77
N PHE A 123 -11.07 1.52 -3.54
CA PHE A 123 -11.11 0.42 -4.51
C PHE A 123 -11.70 0.86 -5.85
N ASN A 124 -12.81 1.60 -5.82
CA ASN A 124 -13.47 2.12 -7.02
C ASN A 124 -12.63 3.07 -7.86
N ASN A 125 -11.55 3.63 -7.29
CA ASN A 125 -10.69 4.59 -7.97
C ASN A 125 -9.29 4.02 -8.27
N MET A 126 -9.03 2.76 -7.91
CA MET A 126 -7.68 2.20 -7.91
C MET A 126 -7.22 1.73 -9.30
N SER A 127 -8.14 1.23 -10.14
CA SER A 127 -7.82 0.63 -11.45
C SER A 127 -6.93 1.53 -12.30
N ASP A 128 -7.24 2.82 -12.33
CA ASP A 128 -6.59 3.81 -13.20
C ASP A 128 -5.20 4.22 -12.69
N ARG A 129 -4.80 3.73 -11.51
CA ARG A 129 -3.51 4.04 -10.86
C ARG A 129 -2.49 2.92 -10.95
N LEU A 130 -2.93 1.74 -11.36
CA LEU A 130 -2.08 0.57 -11.51
C LEU A 130 -1.28 0.68 -12.83
N SER A 131 -0.02 0.26 -12.82
CA SER A 131 0.85 0.30 -14.02
C SER A 131 0.44 -0.67 -15.13
N GLY A 132 -0.48 -1.60 -14.86
CA GLY A 132 -1.00 -2.55 -15.84
C GLY A 132 -1.50 -3.84 -15.20
N SER A 133 -1.56 -4.93 -15.99
CA SER A 133 -2.06 -6.23 -15.54
C SER A 133 -1.21 -6.91 -14.47
N GLU A 134 0.08 -6.56 -14.41
CA GLU A 134 1.05 -7.12 -13.47
C GLU A 134 1.11 -6.36 -12.14
N ALA A 135 0.42 -5.23 -12.06
CA ALA A 135 0.35 -4.41 -10.87
C ALA A 135 -0.45 -5.11 -9.78
N ARG A 136 -0.06 -4.87 -8.53
CA ARG A 136 -0.53 -5.62 -7.37
C ARG A 136 -1.10 -4.69 -6.34
N PHE A 137 -2.17 -5.15 -5.73
CA PHE A 137 -2.79 -4.48 -4.61
C PHE A 137 -2.91 -5.41 -3.41
N SER A 138 -2.63 -4.88 -2.24
CA SER A 138 -3.00 -5.52 -0.98
C SER A 138 -3.44 -4.45 0.01
N TRP A 139 -4.20 -4.86 1.02
CA TRP A 139 -4.64 -4.00 2.09
C TRP A 139 -4.53 -4.71 3.43
N PHE A 140 -4.37 -3.93 4.48
CA PHE A 140 -4.57 -4.34 5.85
C PHE A 140 -5.89 -3.77 6.36
N HIS A 141 -6.64 -4.53 7.16
CA HIS A 141 -7.80 -4.01 7.87
C HIS A 141 -7.92 -4.63 9.26
N GLY A 142 -8.21 -3.78 10.25
CA GLY A 142 -8.59 -4.19 11.60
C GLY A 142 -10.10 -4.41 11.78
N LEU A 143 -10.90 -4.33 10.70
CA LEU A 143 -12.36 -4.45 10.79
C LEU A 143 -12.76 -5.80 11.40
N GLY A 144 -13.55 -5.76 12.48
CA GLY A 144 -14.01 -6.95 13.17
C GLY A 144 -12.92 -7.70 13.95
N ALA A 145 -11.74 -7.13 14.19
CA ALA A 145 -10.61 -7.83 14.83
C ALA A 145 -10.90 -8.35 16.26
N THR A 146 -11.94 -7.84 16.93
CA THR A 146 -12.36 -8.32 18.25
C THR A 146 -13.18 -9.61 18.21
N LEU A 147 -13.69 -10.02 17.03
CA LEU A 147 -14.47 -11.24 16.83
C LEU A 147 -14.12 -11.89 15.50
N ARG A 148 -13.56 -13.11 15.56
CA ARG A 148 -13.11 -13.87 14.37
C ARG A 148 -14.15 -13.92 13.25
N THR A 149 -15.42 -14.17 13.59
CA THR A 149 -16.52 -14.23 12.61
C THR A 149 -16.73 -12.90 11.88
N LEU A 150 -16.69 -11.76 12.59
CA LEU A 150 -16.84 -10.45 11.95
C LEU A 150 -15.63 -10.14 11.07
N TYR A 151 -14.43 -10.47 11.53
CA TYR A 151 -13.22 -10.34 10.72
C TYR A 151 -13.32 -11.12 9.40
N ASP A 152 -13.73 -12.40 9.47
CA ASP A 152 -13.86 -13.25 8.28
C ASP A 152 -14.95 -12.70 7.32
N ILE A 153 -16.07 -12.19 7.84
CA ILE A 153 -17.12 -11.55 7.02
C ILE A 153 -16.57 -10.30 6.32
N TYR A 154 -15.93 -9.38 7.05
CA TYR A 154 -15.40 -8.16 6.46
C TYR A 154 -14.31 -8.44 5.42
N ARG A 155 -13.50 -9.48 5.65
CA ARG A 155 -12.49 -9.95 4.71
C ARG A 155 -13.11 -10.45 3.40
N GLU A 156 -14.14 -11.30 3.48
CA GLU A 156 -14.84 -11.80 2.29
C GLU A 156 -15.57 -10.67 1.55
N MET A 157 -16.25 -9.77 2.27
CA MET A 157 -16.91 -8.61 1.69
C MET A 157 -15.91 -7.69 0.96
N ALA A 158 -14.83 -7.27 1.61
CA ALA A 158 -13.80 -6.44 0.98
C ALA A 158 -13.17 -7.16 -0.22
N GLY A 159 -12.98 -8.47 -0.14
CA GLY A 159 -12.52 -9.29 -1.26
C GLY A 159 -13.50 -9.31 -2.43
N MET A 160 -14.82 -9.33 -2.19
CA MET A 160 -15.84 -9.25 -3.24
C MET A 160 -15.83 -7.90 -3.95
N GLU A 161 -15.84 -6.80 -3.18
CA GLU A 161 -15.78 -5.43 -3.73
C GLU A 161 -14.51 -5.22 -4.57
N MET A 162 -13.38 -5.74 -4.12
CA MET A 162 -12.13 -5.68 -4.88
C MET A 162 -12.27 -6.38 -6.25
N ARG A 163 -12.95 -7.53 -6.31
CA ARG A 163 -13.18 -8.23 -7.58
C ARG A 163 -14.12 -7.46 -8.49
N GLU A 164 -15.14 -6.84 -7.93
CA GLU A 164 -16.08 -6.00 -8.69
C GLU A 164 -15.41 -4.72 -9.22
N ALA A 165 -14.47 -4.14 -8.47
CA ALA A 165 -13.73 -2.93 -8.83
C ALA A 165 -12.69 -3.13 -9.97
N GLY A 166 -12.47 -4.36 -10.45
CA GLY A 166 -11.75 -4.61 -11.70
C GLY A 166 -10.45 -5.43 -11.62
N PRO A 167 -9.65 -5.42 -10.54
CA PRO A 167 -8.50 -6.32 -10.45
C PRO A 167 -8.95 -7.75 -10.14
N LYS A 168 -8.40 -8.75 -10.84
CA LYS A 168 -8.59 -10.18 -10.49
C LYS A 168 -7.98 -10.46 -9.11
N SER A 169 -8.73 -10.23 -8.03
CA SER A 169 -8.26 -10.50 -6.68
C SER A 169 -7.97 -11.99 -6.50
N ARG A 170 -6.79 -12.35 -5.99
CA ARG A 170 -6.59 -13.64 -5.32
C ARG A 170 -6.71 -13.42 -3.82
N GLY A 171 -7.83 -13.82 -3.23
CA GLY A 171 -7.99 -13.88 -1.78
C GLY A 171 -7.25 -15.09 -1.21
N TRP A 172 -6.46 -14.90 -0.15
CA TRP A 172 -5.65 -15.98 0.43
C TRP A 172 -5.96 -16.19 1.91
N ARG A 173 -6.19 -17.45 2.27
CA ARG A 173 -6.46 -17.94 3.64
C ARG A 173 -5.27 -17.74 4.57
#